data_AF-A0A924JQB1-F1
#
_entry.id   AF-A0A924JQB1-F1
#
_cell.length_a   1.000
_cell.length_b   1.000
_cell.length_c   1.000
_cell.angle_alpha   90.00
_cell.angle_beta   90.00
_cell.angle_gamma   90.00
#
_symmetry.space_group_name_H-M   'P 1'
#
loop_
_entity.id
_entity.type
_entity.pdbx_description
1 polymer ?
#
loop_
_entity_poly.entity_id
_entity_poly.type
_entity_poly.pdbx_seq_one_letter_code
_entity_poly.pdbx_strand_id
1 'polypeptide(L)'
;MPFANSFSTFYYHPQLLPLPQGFVVDEDGAYQTDAAKYADIGYRAWNSGVLSNCSKNIASEIQKLSRPTLQDEYRFITKYWGSHWAGMALFARLLSLKNPFKELTAFRKAYKTPKYALHNQLYNWDAYHNYQSPLIEQQPLVSVIVPTLNRYAYLKDVMLDLEKQTWTNFDVIVIDQSQPFNENFYKQFNLNINAIPQTEKLLWTARNKAIKTSTAAYLLFFDDDSRVNSDWIEQHMKTIDFFSADISAGISLSAVGGKVPKSYNFFRWADQFDSGNALVRRQAFLQLGMFDLQFNKGSSGDAEFGLRSYMNGLKSISNPFASRVHLKVNSGGLREIGHWDAFRPKKIFAPKPVPSVIYLLKKYFPQELYRNSVYIGIMLSNISFKNKGSNKMVLYSIFLTFIKLPLLAIQFHKSLALAKKKLAEGDRIEWL
;
A
#
# COMPACT_ATOMS: atom_id res chain seq x y z
N MET A 1 -8.65 6.94 -14.69
CA MET A 1 -9.53 5.78 -14.49
C MET A 1 -8.71 4.51 -14.60
N PRO A 2 -9.07 3.42 -13.93
CA PRO A 2 -8.45 2.12 -14.13
C PRO A 2 -8.61 1.66 -15.59
N PHE A 3 -7.67 0.85 -16.06
CA PHE A 3 -7.70 0.26 -17.40
C PHE A 3 -8.74 -0.86 -17.49
N ALA A 4 -9.01 -1.56 -16.39
CA ALA A 4 -9.95 -2.67 -16.34
C ALA A 4 -11.42 -2.25 -16.43
N ASN A 5 -12.24 -3.12 -17.01
CA ASN A 5 -13.69 -2.92 -17.15
C ASN A 5 -14.45 -3.04 -15.83
N SER A 6 -13.88 -3.74 -14.85
CA SER A 6 -14.35 -3.85 -13.46
C SER A 6 -13.17 -3.60 -12.52
N PHE A 7 -13.42 -2.94 -11.40
CA PHE A 7 -12.39 -2.56 -10.44
C PHE A 7 -12.94 -2.36 -9.02
N SER A 8 -12.09 -2.58 -8.01
CA SER A 8 -12.38 -2.27 -6.61
C SER A 8 -12.66 -0.77 -6.43
N THR A 9 -13.71 -0.42 -5.70
CA THR A 9 -14.08 0.99 -5.50
C THR A 9 -14.77 1.24 -4.17
N PHE A 10 -14.75 2.49 -3.73
CA PHE A 10 -15.59 2.98 -2.65
C PHE A 10 -16.86 3.68 -3.18
N TYR A 11 -17.13 3.67 -4.48
CA TYR A 11 -18.33 4.29 -5.03
C TYR A 11 -19.60 3.69 -4.40
N TYR A 12 -20.58 4.55 -4.22
CA TYR A 12 -21.91 4.20 -3.76
C TYR A 12 -22.93 4.96 -4.60
N HIS A 13 -24.03 4.30 -4.91
CA HIS A 13 -25.22 4.92 -5.46
C HIS A 13 -26.43 4.06 -5.08
N PRO A 14 -27.52 4.61 -4.53
CA PRO A 14 -28.62 3.83 -3.96
C PRO A 14 -29.23 2.82 -4.93
N GLN A 15 -29.27 3.14 -6.22
CA GLN A 15 -29.81 2.27 -7.27
C GLN A 15 -28.74 1.52 -8.08
N LEU A 16 -27.69 2.22 -8.55
CA LEU A 16 -26.70 1.65 -9.47
C LEU A 16 -25.63 0.79 -8.77
N LEU A 17 -25.30 1.10 -7.51
CA LEU A 17 -24.27 0.41 -6.74
C LEU A 17 -24.60 0.50 -5.23
N PRO A 18 -25.67 -0.19 -4.78
CA PRO A 18 -26.11 -0.13 -3.40
C PRO A 18 -25.11 -0.80 -2.45
N LEU A 19 -25.25 -0.51 -1.15
CA LEU A 19 -24.51 -1.22 -0.10
C LEU A 19 -25.02 -2.67 0.03
N PRO A 20 -24.20 -3.59 0.55
CA PRO A 20 -24.63 -4.95 0.83
C PRO A 20 -25.86 -4.99 1.75
N GLN A 21 -26.69 -6.02 1.58
CA GLN A 21 -27.88 -6.22 2.40
C GLN A 21 -27.53 -6.25 3.89
N GLY A 22 -28.31 -5.53 4.71
CA GLY A 22 -28.09 -5.45 6.16
C GLY A 22 -27.01 -4.45 6.61
N PHE A 23 -26.27 -3.83 5.69
CA PHE A 23 -25.31 -2.78 6.02
C PHE A 23 -25.83 -1.39 5.65
N VAL A 24 -26.22 -0.62 6.66
CA VAL A 24 -26.80 0.72 6.49
C VAL A 24 -25.81 1.78 6.99
N VAL A 25 -25.73 2.89 6.24
CA VAL A 25 -24.95 4.06 6.58
C VAL A 25 -25.84 5.29 6.43
N ASP A 26 -26.06 6.00 7.54
CA ASP A 26 -26.96 7.17 7.55
C ASP A 26 -26.45 8.28 6.66
N GLU A 27 -27.33 8.92 5.89
CA GLU A 27 -26.98 10.08 5.07
C GLU A 27 -26.64 11.31 5.94
N ASP A 28 -25.56 12.00 5.59
CA ASP A 28 -25.21 13.29 6.20
C ASP A 28 -25.89 14.42 5.41
N GLY A 29 -27.09 14.82 5.85
CA GLY A 29 -27.93 15.82 5.19
C GLY A 29 -27.33 17.24 5.11
N ALA A 30 -26.15 17.47 5.69
CA ALA A 30 -25.44 18.75 5.56
C ALA A 30 -24.56 18.83 4.31
N TYR A 31 -24.41 17.75 3.54
CA TYR A 31 -23.87 17.81 2.17
C TYR A 31 -24.92 18.35 1.20
N GLN A 32 -24.50 19.25 0.30
CA GLN A 32 -25.38 19.97 -0.62
C GLN A 32 -25.69 19.20 -1.90
N THR A 33 -24.83 18.24 -2.26
CA THR A 33 -24.92 17.49 -3.53
C THR A 33 -24.98 16.00 -3.28
N ASP A 34 -25.69 15.28 -4.15
CA ASP A 34 -25.75 13.82 -4.09
C ASP A 34 -24.38 13.17 -4.28
N ALA A 35 -23.53 13.73 -5.16
CA ALA A 35 -22.16 13.26 -5.32
C ALA A 35 -21.38 13.28 -4.00
N ALA A 36 -21.53 14.35 -3.19
CA ALA A 36 -20.85 14.45 -1.90
C ALA A 36 -21.46 13.52 -0.84
N LYS A 37 -22.80 13.43 -0.78
CA LYS A 37 -23.52 12.50 0.10
C LYS A 37 -23.10 11.06 -0.17
N TYR A 38 -23.09 10.67 -1.44
CA TYR A 38 -22.76 9.32 -1.85
C TYR A 38 -21.27 9.00 -1.67
N ALA A 39 -20.39 9.98 -1.93
CA ALA A 39 -18.96 9.83 -1.64
C ALA A 39 -18.70 9.63 -0.13
N ASP A 40 -19.44 10.34 0.73
CA ASP A 40 -19.36 10.20 2.18
C ASP A 40 -19.84 8.82 2.67
N ILE A 41 -20.97 8.34 2.14
CA ILE A 41 -21.50 7.00 2.44
C ILE A 41 -20.50 5.93 1.97
N GLY A 42 -20.05 6.02 0.72
CA GLY A 42 -19.10 5.09 0.14
C GLY A 42 -17.77 5.05 0.89
N TYR A 43 -17.25 6.21 1.29
CA TYR A 43 -16.02 6.30 2.09
C TYR A 43 -16.17 5.68 3.49
N ARG A 44 -17.33 5.85 4.15
CA ARG A 44 -17.61 5.20 5.45
C ARG A 44 -17.76 3.69 5.28
N ALA A 45 -18.49 3.23 4.27
CA ALA A 45 -18.65 1.80 3.97
C ALA A 45 -17.30 1.13 3.68
N TRP A 46 -16.47 1.74 2.83
CA TRP A 46 -15.12 1.28 2.54
C TRP A 46 -14.26 1.13 3.80
N ASN A 47 -14.28 2.16 4.67
CA ASN A 47 -13.53 2.12 5.93
C ASN A 47 -14.17 1.23 7.02
N SER A 48 -15.32 0.63 6.72
CA SER A 48 -15.97 -0.38 7.56
C SER A 48 -15.65 -1.80 7.09
N GLY A 49 -14.98 -1.98 5.95
CA GLY A 49 -14.65 -3.31 5.41
C GLY A 49 -15.60 -3.82 4.32
N VAL A 50 -16.47 -2.95 3.78
CA VAL A 50 -17.30 -3.28 2.62
C VAL A 50 -16.42 -3.39 1.38
N LEU A 51 -16.51 -4.54 0.69
CA LEU A 51 -15.74 -4.84 -0.51
C LEU A 51 -16.59 -4.70 -1.78
N SER A 52 -16.67 -3.49 -2.32
CA SER A 52 -17.43 -3.21 -3.55
C SER A 52 -16.56 -3.19 -4.82
N ASN A 53 -17.10 -3.72 -5.92
CA ASN A 53 -16.53 -3.59 -7.26
C ASN A 53 -17.48 -2.78 -8.15
N CYS A 54 -16.95 -2.08 -9.14
CA CYS A 54 -17.74 -1.27 -10.06
C CYS A 54 -17.27 -1.44 -11.50
N SER A 55 -18.22 -1.48 -12.42
CA SER A 55 -17.93 -1.49 -13.85
C SER A 55 -17.71 -0.07 -14.36
N LYS A 56 -16.96 0.08 -15.47
CA LYS A 56 -16.78 1.39 -16.14
C LYS A 56 -18.11 2.07 -16.48
N ASN A 57 -19.12 1.30 -16.89
CA ASN A 57 -20.43 1.84 -17.24
C ASN A 57 -21.12 2.45 -16.01
N ILE A 58 -21.19 1.70 -14.91
CA ILE A 58 -21.76 2.20 -13.65
C ILE A 58 -20.98 3.41 -13.15
N ALA A 59 -19.65 3.36 -13.19
CA ALA A 59 -18.80 4.48 -12.80
C ALA A 59 -19.06 5.73 -13.64
N SER A 60 -19.27 5.58 -14.95
CA SER A 60 -19.61 6.68 -15.86
C SER A 60 -20.96 7.31 -15.49
N GLU A 61 -21.97 6.50 -15.22
CA GLU A 61 -23.28 6.99 -14.77
C GLU A 61 -23.19 7.75 -13.45
N ILE A 62 -22.47 7.21 -12.46
CA ILE A 62 -22.24 7.90 -11.17
C ILE A 62 -21.48 9.22 -11.37
N GLN A 63 -20.56 9.30 -12.33
CA GLN A 63 -19.81 10.52 -12.64
C GLN A 63 -20.63 11.62 -13.33
N LYS A 64 -21.85 11.30 -13.82
CA LYS A 64 -22.78 12.32 -14.35
C LYS A 64 -23.42 13.16 -13.24
N LEU A 65 -23.33 12.74 -11.98
CA LEU A 65 -23.82 13.52 -10.85
C LEU A 65 -23.12 14.88 -10.78
N SER A 66 -23.84 15.89 -10.29
CA SER A 66 -23.29 17.23 -10.08
C SER A 66 -22.05 17.17 -9.20
N ARG A 67 -20.98 17.88 -9.58
CA ARG A 67 -19.75 17.91 -8.79
C ARG A 67 -20.01 18.43 -7.37
N PRO A 68 -19.30 17.91 -6.36
CA PRO A 68 -19.33 18.45 -5.00
C PRO A 68 -19.12 19.96 -4.99
N THR A 69 -19.89 20.64 -4.15
CA THR A 69 -19.68 22.08 -3.94
C THR A 69 -18.40 22.33 -3.16
N LEU A 70 -17.99 23.59 -3.15
CA LEU A 70 -16.87 24.04 -2.34
C LEU A 70 -17.06 23.77 -0.83
N GLN A 71 -18.29 23.91 -0.35
CA GLN A 71 -18.66 23.61 1.04
C GLN A 71 -18.58 22.10 1.31
N ASP A 72 -19.02 21.27 0.37
CA ASP A 72 -18.94 19.80 0.47
C ASP A 72 -17.48 19.33 0.58
N GLU A 73 -16.60 19.86 -0.28
CA GLU A 73 -15.16 19.55 -0.24
C GLU A 73 -14.56 19.86 1.14
N TYR A 74 -14.78 21.07 1.66
CA TYR A 74 -14.27 21.45 2.98
C TYR A 74 -14.91 20.66 4.11
N ARG A 75 -16.21 20.33 4.00
CA ARG A 75 -16.90 19.50 4.99
C ARG A 75 -16.26 18.12 5.04
N PHE A 76 -16.05 17.47 3.89
CA PHE A 76 -15.41 16.16 3.80
C PHE A 76 -14.00 16.18 4.41
N ILE A 77 -13.18 17.18 4.07
CA ILE A 77 -11.83 17.31 4.66
C ILE A 77 -11.91 17.48 6.19
N THR A 78 -12.79 18.35 6.66
CA THR A 78 -12.95 18.63 8.10
C THR A 78 -13.47 17.41 8.87
N LYS A 79 -14.44 16.69 8.29
CA LYS A 79 -15.05 15.49 8.86
C LYS A 79 -14.03 14.37 9.10
N TYR A 80 -13.12 14.11 8.17
CA TYR A 80 -12.22 12.95 8.27
C TYR A 80 -10.81 13.29 8.76
N TRP A 81 -10.28 14.45 8.38
CA TRP A 81 -8.93 14.86 8.76
C TRP A 81 -8.91 16.00 9.80
N GLY A 82 -9.98 16.77 9.92
CA GLY A 82 -10.12 17.87 10.89
C GLY A 82 -9.88 19.26 10.28
N SER A 83 -10.27 20.28 11.03
CA SER A 83 -10.25 21.69 10.56
C SER A 83 -8.85 22.22 10.19
N HIS A 84 -7.80 21.67 10.80
CA HIS A 84 -6.41 22.02 10.49
C HIS A 84 -6.03 21.64 9.04
N TRP A 85 -6.47 20.46 8.58
CA TRP A 85 -6.24 20.01 7.20
C TRP A 85 -7.11 20.78 6.22
N ALA A 86 -8.35 21.13 6.60
CA ALA A 86 -9.17 22.04 5.82
C ALA A 86 -8.53 23.43 5.69
N GLY A 87 -7.90 23.93 6.75
CA GLY A 87 -7.15 25.19 6.74
C GLY A 87 -5.93 25.13 5.82
N MET A 88 -5.22 24.00 5.81
CA MET A 88 -4.12 23.77 4.87
C MET A 88 -4.61 23.74 3.42
N ALA A 89 -5.76 23.11 3.15
CA ALA A 89 -6.38 23.12 1.83
C ALA A 89 -6.80 24.54 1.40
N LEU A 90 -7.39 25.32 2.30
CA LEU A 90 -7.68 26.75 2.08
C LEU A 90 -6.42 27.53 1.73
N PHE A 91 -5.36 27.40 2.53
CA PHE A 91 -4.10 28.08 2.27
C PHE A 91 -3.53 27.73 0.88
N ALA A 92 -3.53 26.45 0.51
CA ALA A 92 -3.07 26.01 -0.81
C ALA A 92 -3.92 26.59 -1.96
N ARG A 93 -5.24 26.72 -1.78
CA ARG A 93 -6.14 27.30 -2.79
C ARG A 93 -5.97 28.80 -2.94
N LEU A 94 -5.74 29.52 -1.84
CA LEU A 94 -5.43 30.95 -1.87
C LEU A 94 -4.10 31.22 -2.60
N LEU A 95 -3.06 30.41 -2.32
CA LEU A 95 -1.80 30.47 -3.07
C LEU A 95 -1.97 30.15 -4.56
N SER A 96 -2.98 29.34 -4.89
CA SER A 96 -3.33 29.00 -6.28
C SER A 96 -4.32 30.01 -6.90
N LEU A 97 -4.46 31.20 -6.31
CA LEU A 97 -5.29 32.31 -6.80
C LEU A 97 -6.77 31.96 -6.98
N LYS A 98 -7.28 31.00 -6.20
CA LYS A 98 -8.73 30.75 -6.13
C LYS A 98 -9.43 31.92 -5.42
N ASN A 99 -10.71 32.15 -5.75
CA ASN A 99 -11.47 33.31 -5.26
C ASN A 99 -11.55 33.32 -3.72
N PRO A 100 -10.93 34.29 -3.03
CA PRO A 100 -10.78 34.25 -1.58
C PRO A 100 -12.12 34.34 -0.85
N PHE A 101 -13.07 35.13 -1.34
CA PHE A 101 -14.38 35.28 -0.71
C PHE A 101 -15.20 33.99 -0.73
N LYS A 102 -15.19 33.27 -1.87
CA LYS A 102 -15.86 31.97 -2.00
C LYS A 102 -15.22 30.93 -1.09
N GLU A 103 -13.90 30.84 -1.10
CA GLU A 103 -13.11 29.89 -0.30
C GLU A 103 -13.32 30.11 1.21
N LEU A 104 -13.17 31.36 1.68
CA LEU A 104 -13.33 31.71 3.09
C LEU A 104 -14.77 31.46 3.58
N THR A 105 -15.77 31.78 2.76
CA THR A 105 -17.18 31.56 3.09
C THR A 105 -17.47 30.07 3.26
N ALA A 106 -17.06 29.25 2.29
CA ALA A 106 -17.26 27.80 2.34
C ALA A 106 -16.49 27.14 3.49
N PHE A 107 -15.23 27.53 3.69
CA PHE A 107 -14.41 27.07 4.80
C PHE A 107 -15.07 27.39 6.15
N ARG A 108 -15.54 28.63 6.35
CA ARG A 108 -16.21 29.04 7.59
C ARG A 108 -17.46 28.22 7.89
N LYS A 109 -18.25 27.90 6.85
CA LYS A 109 -19.44 27.03 6.98
C LYS A 109 -19.05 25.59 7.37
N ALA A 110 -17.97 25.07 6.81
CA ALA A 110 -17.51 23.70 7.07
C ALA A 110 -16.66 23.55 8.34
N TYR A 111 -16.07 24.63 8.87
CA TYR A 111 -15.04 24.61 9.93
C TYR A 111 -15.48 23.89 11.21
N LYS A 112 -16.77 24.00 11.56
CA LYS A 112 -17.37 23.38 12.76
C LYS A 112 -17.87 21.95 12.54
N THR A 113 -17.60 21.34 11.38
CA THR A 113 -18.00 19.96 11.11
C THR A 113 -17.34 19.03 12.14
N PRO A 114 -18.12 18.21 12.87
CA PRO A 114 -17.55 17.28 13.84
C PRO A 114 -16.72 16.22 13.12
N LYS A 115 -15.63 15.80 13.76
CA LYS A 115 -14.79 14.73 13.23
C LYS A 115 -15.53 13.40 13.33
N TYR A 116 -15.56 12.64 12.24
CA TYR A 116 -16.11 11.29 12.22
C TYR A 116 -15.04 10.27 12.64
N ALA A 117 -15.39 9.40 13.58
CA ALA A 117 -14.52 8.31 14.01
C ALA A 117 -14.70 7.09 13.09
N LEU A 118 -13.75 6.92 12.16
CA LEU A 118 -13.70 5.73 11.29
C LEU A 118 -13.51 4.45 12.13
N HIS A 119 -14.00 3.33 11.59
CA HIS A 119 -13.90 1.98 12.15
C HIS A 119 -14.75 1.71 13.41
N ASN A 120 -15.79 2.52 13.66
CA ASN A 120 -16.74 2.27 14.76
C ASN A 120 -17.86 1.29 14.38
N GLN A 121 -18.21 1.21 13.10
CA GLN A 121 -19.14 0.24 12.53
C GLN A 121 -18.32 -0.60 11.55
N LEU A 122 -18.29 -1.91 11.72
CA LEU A 122 -17.56 -2.83 10.84
C LEU A 122 -18.56 -3.70 10.08
N TYR A 123 -18.27 -3.96 8.82
CA TYR A 123 -18.97 -4.96 8.03
C TYR A 123 -18.51 -6.34 8.47
N ASN A 124 -19.48 -7.21 8.73
CA ASN A 124 -19.22 -8.52 9.28
C ASN A 124 -19.04 -9.56 8.16
N TRP A 125 -17.92 -10.28 8.21
CA TRP A 125 -17.60 -11.38 7.31
C TRP A 125 -17.63 -12.74 8.05
N ASP A 126 -18.57 -12.95 8.98
CA ASP A 126 -18.70 -14.18 9.79
C ASP A 126 -18.65 -15.48 8.98
N ALA A 127 -19.19 -15.46 7.76
CA ALA A 127 -19.15 -16.60 6.84
C ALA A 127 -17.72 -17.08 6.55
N TYR A 128 -16.70 -16.21 6.67
CA TYR A 128 -15.29 -16.57 6.49
C TYR A 128 -14.84 -17.65 7.47
N HIS A 129 -15.24 -17.57 8.74
CA HIS A 129 -14.76 -18.50 9.77
C HIS A 129 -15.17 -19.94 9.46
N ASN A 130 -16.44 -20.14 9.09
CA ASN A 130 -17.02 -21.45 8.79
C ASN A 130 -16.89 -21.85 7.32
N TYR A 131 -16.28 -21.01 6.48
CA TYR A 131 -16.09 -21.33 5.06
C TYR A 131 -15.17 -22.53 4.89
N GLN A 132 -15.70 -23.58 4.28
CA GLN A 132 -14.94 -24.72 3.79
C GLN A 132 -14.41 -24.36 2.40
N SER A 133 -13.09 -24.22 2.30
CA SER A 133 -12.41 -23.75 1.10
C SER A 133 -12.03 -24.96 0.23
N PRO A 134 -12.60 -25.13 -0.96
CA PRO A 134 -12.16 -26.15 -1.90
C PRO A 134 -10.67 -26.00 -2.25
N LEU A 135 -10.14 -24.76 -2.23
CA LEU A 135 -8.73 -24.53 -2.47
C LEU A 135 -7.83 -25.11 -1.36
N ILE A 136 -8.27 -25.08 -0.10
CA ILE A 136 -7.57 -25.74 1.01
C ILE A 136 -7.59 -27.25 0.83
N GLU A 137 -8.71 -27.83 0.41
CA GLU A 137 -8.82 -29.28 0.17
C GLU A 137 -7.90 -29.75 -0.96
N GLN A 138 -7.77 -28.95 -2.03
CA GLN A 138 -6.91 -29.26 -3.18
C GLN A 138 -5.42 -29.19 -2.87
N GLN A 139 -5.02 -28.48 -1.81
CA GLN A 139 -3.62 -28.28 -1.41
C GLN A 139 -2.70 -27.96 -2.62
N PRO A 140 -2.97 -26.97 -3.49
CA PRO A 140 -2.07 -26.67 -4.60
C PRO A 140 -0.71 -26.18 -4.09
N LEU A 141 0.34 -26.39 -4.90
CA LEU A 141 1.69 -25.95 -4.54
C LEU A 141 1.73 -24.44 -4.32
N VAL A 142 2.30 -24.05 -3.18
CA VAL A 142 2.68 -22.66 -2.85
C VAL A 142 4.20 -22.55 -2.89
N SER A 143 4.75 -21.55 -3.59
CA SER A 143 6.17 -21.22 -3.45
C SER A 143 6.35 -20.04 -2.52
N VAL A 144 7.04 -20.25 -1.40
CA VAL A 144 7.43 -19.20 -0.47
C VAL A 144 8.71 -18.53 -0.96
N ILE A 145 8.64 -17.23 -1.28
CA ILE A 145 9.74 -16.45 -1.85
C ILE A 145 10.42 -15.63 -0.75
N VAL A 146 11.69 -15.94 -0.47
CA VAL A 146 12.48 -15.28 0.57
C VAL A 146 13.76 -14.66 -0.01
N PRO A 147 13.80 -13.35 -0.27
CA PRO A 147 15.06 -12.68 -0.56
C PRO A 147 15.81 -12.43 0.76
N THR A 148 17.11 -12.75 0.80
CA THR A 148 17.96 -12.50 1.98
C THR A 148 19.25 -11.75 1.63
N LEU A 149 19.74 -10.95 2.57
CA LEU A 149 21.04 -10.28 2.47
C LEU A 149 21.63 -10.07 3.87
N ASN A 150 22.66 -10.87 4.19
CA ASN A 150 23.46 -10.83 5.42
C ASN A 150 22.63 -10.97 6.71
N ARG A 151 21.63 -11.87 6.72
CA ARG A 151 20.65 -12.03 7.82
C ARG A 151 20.42 -13.46 8.29
N TYR A 152 21.40 -14.36 8.14
CA TYR A 152 21.27 -15.78 8.54
C TYR A 152 20.70 -16.01 9.95
N ALA A 153 21.03 -15.17 10.93
CA ALA A 153 20.50 -15.28 12.29
C ALA A 153 18.97 -15.15 12.34
N TYR A 154 18.39 -14.20 11.61
CA TYR A 154 16.93 -14.00 11.54
C TYR A 154 16.28 -14.95 10.55
N LEU A 155 16.97 -15.27 9.46
CA LEU A 155 16.53 -16.25 8.47
C LEU A 155 16.35 -17.63 9.12
N LYS A 156 17.13 -17.97 10.14
CA LYS A 156 16.94 -19.22 10.92
C LYS A 156 15.55 -19.28 11.53
N ASP A 157 15.11 -18.20 12.17
CA ASP A 157 13.77 -18.13 12.77
C ASP A 157 12.67 -18.21 11.72
N VAL A 158 12.88 -17.59 10.55
CA VAL A 158 11.99 -17.69 9.39
C VAL A 158 11.81 -19.15 8.95
N MET A 159 12.91 -19.90 8.80
CA MET A 159 12.84 -21.31 8.40
C MET A 159 12.15 -22.17 9.48
N LEU A 160 12.44 -21.93 10.76
CA LEU A 160 11.79 -22.65 11.86
C LEU A 160 10.28 -22.36 11.98
N ASP A 161 9.82 -21.17 11.58
CA ASP A 161 8.39 -20.87 11.50
C ASP A 161 7.73 -21.53 10.27
N LEU A 162 8.46 -21.66 9.16
CA LEU A 162 8.00 -22.38 7.98
C LEU A 162 7.85 -23.89 8.23
N GLU A 163 8.74 -24.51 8.99
CA GLU A 163 8.62 -25.93 9.40
C GLU A 163 7.37 -26.23 10.23
N LYS A 164 6.76 -25.20 10.84
CA LYS A 164 5.57 -25.32 11.69
C LYS A 164 4.27 -25.05 10.94
N GLN A 165 4.32 -24.80 9.63
CA GLN A 165 3.11 -24.49 8.87
C GLN A 165 2.15 -25.68 8.78
N THR A 166 0.85 -25.40 8.91
CA THR A 166 -0.21 -26.42 8.73
C THR A 166 -0.40 -26.77 7.26
N TRP A 167 -0.13 -25.83 6.36
CA TRP A 167 -0.06 -26.07 4.93
C TRP A 167 1.22 -26.84 4.60
N THR A 168 1.10 -28.04 4.01
CA THR A 168 2.26 -28.90 3.78
C THR A 168 2.76 -28.88 2.34
N ASN A 169 1.91 -28.57 1.36
CA ASN A 169 2.32 -28.56 -0.05
C ASN A 169 2.94 -27.20 -0.45
N PHE A 170 4.16 -26.95 0.02
CA PHE A 170 4.92 -25.76 -0.35
C PHE A 170 6.41 -26.04 -0.56
N ASP A 171 7.04 -25.21 -1.38
CA ASP A 171 8.50 -25.09 -1.48
C ASP A 171 8.97 -23.71 -1.00
N VAL A 172 10.27 -23.59 -0.76
CA VAL A 172 10.90 -22.33 -0.34
C VAL A 172 11.99 -21.96 -1.33
N ILE A 173 11.82 -20.84 -2.03
CA ILE A 173 12.83 -20.30 -2.93
C ILE A 173 13.53 -19.15 -2.23
N VAL A 174 14.80 -19.37 -1.89
CA VAL A 174 15.64 -18.36 -1.24
C VAL A 174 16.56 -17.74 -2.27
N ILE A 175 16.51 -16.41 -2.43
CA ILE A 175 17.51 -15.70 -3.23
C ILE A 175 18.48 -15.00 -2.28
N ASP A 176 19.66 -15.59 -2.14
CA ASP A 176 20.66 -15.17 -1.16
C ASP A 176 21.69 -14.24 -1.80
N GLN A 177 21.71 -12.99 -1.32
CA GLN A 177 22.61 -11.94 -1.78
C GLN A 177 23.81 -11.74 -0.85
N SER A 178 23.97 -12.61 0.15
CA SER A 178 25.03 -12.55 1.14
C SER A 178 26.37 -12.96 0.53
N GLN A 179 27.44 -12.36 1.04
CA GLN A 179 28.81 -12.70 0.66
C GLN A 179 29.67 -12.85 1.93
N PRO A 180 30.23 -14.05 2.19
CA PRO A 180 30.10 -15.27 1.40
C PRO A 180 28.69 -15.90 1.45
N PHE A 181 28.32 -16.60 0.38
CA PHE A 181 27.14 -17.48 0.36
C PHE A 181 27.39 -18.72 1.22
N ASN A 182 26.42 -19.12 2.05
CA ASN A 182 26.54 -20.26 2.94
C ASN A 182 25.50 -21.32 2.61
N GLU A 183 25.85 -22.25 1.72
CA GLU A 183 24.97 -23.35 1.31
C GLU A 183 24.59 -24.27 2.49
N ASN A 184 25.53 -24.52 3.41
CA ASN A 184 25.33 -25.41 4.55
C ASN A 184 24.26 -24.90 5.52
N PHE A 185 24.00 -23.59 5.55
CA PHE A 185 22.91 -23.01 6.33
C PHE A 185 21.55 -23.60 5.94
N TYR A 186 21.31 -23.90 4.66
CA TYR A 186 20.01 -24.34 4.19
C TYR A 186 19.75 -25.83 4.42
N LYS A 187 20.80 -26.64 4.58
CA LYS A 187 20.73 -28.10 4.78
C LYS A 187 20.27 -28.51 6.18
N GLN A 188 20.13 -27.56 7.11
CA GLN A 188 19.76 -27.84 8.51
C GLN A 188 18.24 -27.89 8.76
N PHE A 189 17.41 -27.61 7.74
CA PHE A 189 15.96 -27.52 7.88
C PHE A 189 15.27 -28.62 7.08
N ASN A 190 14.17 -29.14 7.63
CA ASN A 190 13.28 -30.11 6.98
C ASN A 190 12.27 -29.39 6.07
N LEU A 191 12.80 -28.66 5.08
CA LEU A 191 12.04 -27.89 4.11
C LEU A 191 12.56 -28.19 2.71
N ASN A 192 11.68 -28.16 1.72
CA ASN A 192 12.08 -28.19 0.31
C ASN A 192 12.64 -26.81 -0.09
N ILE A 193 13.92 -26.57 0.18
CA ILE A 193 14.58 -25.29 -0.04
C ILE A 193 15.37 -25.32 -1.36
N ASN A 194 15.05 -24.39 -2.25
CA ASN A 194 15.88 -24.02 -3.39
C ASN A 194 16.59 -22.68 -3.10
N ALA A 195 17.83 -22.77 -2.59
CA ALA A 195 18.66 -21.61 -2.29
C ALA A 195 19.56 -21.24 -3.47
N ILE A 196 19.40 -20.03 -4.00
CA ILE A 196 20.10 -19.56 -5.19
C ILE A 196 20.92 -18.31 -4.86
N PRO A 197 22.25 -18.34 -5.04
CA PRO A 197 23.07 -17.16 -4.84
C PRO A 197 22.78 -16.08 -5.89
N GLN A 198 22.90 -14.82 -5.48
CA GLN A 198 22.84 -13.65 -6.35
C GLN A 198 23.92 -12.65 -5.95
N THR A 199 24.78 -12.28 -6.89
CA THR A 199 25.87 -11.33 -6.62
C THR A 199 25.36 -9.91 -6.43
N GLU A 200 24.36 -9.51 -7.22
CA GLU A 200 23.78 -8.18 -7.12
C GLU A 200 22.89 -8.06 -5.89
N LYS A 201 23.13 -7.05 -5.06
CA LYS A 201 22.26 -6.71 -3.94
C LYS A 201 21.07 -5.89 -4.48
N LEU A 202 20.05 -6.54 -5.02
CA LEU A 202 18.89 -5.93 -5.67
C LEU A 202 17.60 -6.72 -5.34
N LEU A 203 16.75 -6.13 -4.49
CA LEU A 203 15.54 -6.79 -3.96
C LEU A 203 14.54 -7.21 -5.05
N TRP A 204 14.23 -6.32 -6.01
CA TRP A 204 13.25 -6.62 -7.05
C TRP A 204 13.78 -7.61 -8.07
N THR A 205 15.10 -7.55 -8.34
CA THR A 205 15.77 -8.57 -9.16
C THR A 205 15.71 -9.94 -8.49
N ALA A 206 15.97 -10.01 -7.18
CA ALA A 206 15.85 -11.24 -6.41
C ALA A 206 14.42 -11.80 -6.47
N ARG A 207 13.41 -10.98 -6.20
CA ARG A 207 12.00 -11.40 -6.26
C ARG A 207 11.60 -11.88 -7.67
N ASN A 208 11.99 -11.17 -8.73
CA ASN A 208 11.72 -11.58 -10.11
C ASN A 208 12.42 -12.90 -10.47
N LYS A 209 13.66 -13.10 -10.01
CA LYS A 209 14.39 -14.37 -10.17
C LYS A 209 13.63 -15.52 -9.53
N ALA A 210 13.15 -15.36 -8.30
CA ALA A 210 12.34 -16.37 -7.62
C ALA A 210 11.01 -16.66 -8.33
N ILE A 211 10.30 -15.63 -8.80
CA ILE A 211 9.04 -15.78 -9.56
C ILE A 211 9.26 -16.61 -10.84
N LYS A 212 10.36 -16.34 -11.56
CA LYS A 212 10.76 -17.08 -12.77
C LYS A 212 11.13 -18.54 -12.47
N THR A 213 11.79 -18.79 -11.35
CA THR A 213 12.18 -20.14 -10.93
C THR A 213 10.98 -20.98 -10.48
N SER A 214 9.98 -20.37 -9.85
CA SER A 214 8.80 -21.09 -9.36
C SER A 214 7.88 -21.55 -10.49
N THR A 215 7.36 -22.77 -10.35
CA THR A 215 6.26 -23.32 -11.16
C THR A 215 4.91 -23.29 -10.43
N ALA A 216 4.88 -22.84 -9.17
CA ALA A 216 3.69 -22.83 -8.34
C ALA A 216 2.61 -21.87 -8.85
N ALA A 217 1.36 -22.24 -8.66
CA ALA A 217 0.21 -21.39 -8.99
C ALA A 217 0.07 -20.21 -8.00
N TYR A 218 0.64 -20.32 -6.80
CA TYR A 218 0.56 -19.34 -5.73
C TYR A 218 1.96 -18.99 -5.23
N LEU A 219 2.26 -17.70 -5.22
CA LEU A 219 3.56 -17.16 -4.83
C LEU A 219 3.38 -16.35 -3.55
N LEU A 220 3.96 -16.82 -2.45
CA LEU A 220 3.84 -16.20 -1.14
C LEU A 220 5.14 -15.50 -0.78
N PHE A 221 5.13 -14.18 -0.76
CA PHE A 221 6.33 -13.42 -0.46
C PHE A 221 6.52 -13.21 1.04
N PHE A 222 7.75 -13.46 1.51
CA PHE A 222 8.11 -13.40 2.92
C PHE A 222 9.47 -12.72 3.13
N ASP A 223 9.56 -11.79 4.09
CA ASP A 223 10.83 -11.16 4.44
C ASP A 223 11.66 -12.03 5.40
N ASP A 224 12.98 -11.91 5.31
CA ASP A 224 13.97 -12.65 6.11
C ASP A 224 14.09 -12.22 7.58
N ASP A 225 13.35 -11.19 8.01
CA ASP A 225 13.33 -10.65 9.39
C ASP A 225 11.91 -10.59 9.98
N SER A 226 11.15 -11.67 9.79
CA SER A 226 9.74 -11.74 10.12
C SER A 226 9.34 -13.03 10.84
N ARG A 227 8.29 -12.96 11.65
CA ARG A 227 7.71 -14.10 12.39
C ARG A 227 6.24 -14.28 12.02
N VAL A 228 5.80 -15.53 11.89
CA VAL A 228 4.43 -15.88 11.45
C VAL A 228 3.85 -17.02 12.29
N ASN A 229 2.52 -17.13 12.31
CA ASN A 229 1.82 -18.23 12.97
C ASN A 229 1.83 -19.49 12.09
N SER A 230 1.49 -20.65 12.67
CA SER A 230 1.46 -21.94 11.97
C SER A 230 0.39 -22.04 10.88
N ASP A 231 -0.70 -21.29 10.98
CA ASP A 231 -1.79 -21.29 10.00
C ASP A 231 -1.61 -20.20 8.92
N TRP A 232 -0.45 -19.53 8.87
CA TRP A 232 -0.24 -18.34 8.06
C TRP A 232 -0.44 -18.57 6.55
N ILE A 233 0.14 -19.64 5.99
CA ILE A 233 -0.07 -20.00 4.57
C ILE A 233 -1.54 -20.34 4.30
N GLU A 234 -2.16 -21.11 5.20
CA GLU A 234 -3.56 -21.53 5.08
C GLU A 234 -4.52 -20.33 5.08
N GLN A 235 -4.31 -19.34 5.94
CA GLN A 235 -5.13 -18.12 5.97
C GLN A 235 -5.03 -17.30 4.68
N HIS A 236 -3.85 -17.24 4.07
CA HIS A 236 -3.68 -16.62 2.76
C HIS A 236 -4.48 -17.35 1.69
N MET A 237 -4.38 -18.68 1.65
CA MET A 237 -5.10 -19.52 0.68
C MET A 237 -6.62 -19.41 0.86
N LYS A 238 -7.11 -19.45 2.10
CA LYS A 238 -8.53 -19.29 2.43
C LYS A 238 -9.08 -17.95 1.94
N THR A 239 -8.32 -16.86 2.13
CA THR A 239 -8.72 -15.51 1.68
C THR A 239 -8.80 -15.41 0.16
N ILE A 240 -7.84 -16.02 -0.54
CA ILE A 240 -7.82 -16.07 -2.00
C ILE A 240 -9.06 -16.75 -2.56
N ASP A 241 -9.51 -17.81 -1.90
CA ASP A 241 -10.69 -18.57 -2.31
C ASP A 241 -12.00 -17.86 -1.94
N PHE A 242 -12.18 -17.56 -0.64
CA PHE A 242 -13.41 -16.96 -0.10
C PHE A 242 -13.82 -15.66 -0.80
N PHE A 243 -12.86 -14.76 -1.05
CA PHE A 243 -13.15 -13.49 -1.73
C PHE A 243 -13.00 -13.56 -3.25
N SER A 244 -12.62 -14.73 -3.78
CA SER A 244 -12.14 -14.88 -5.16
C SER A 244 -11.11 -13.79 -5.49
N ALA A 245 -10.14 -13.62 -4.59
CA ALA A 245 -9.13 -12.58 -4.66
C ALA A 245 -7.92 -13.04 -5.48
N ASP A 246 -7.23 -12.09 -6.10
CA ASP A 246 -5.98 -12.31 -6.83
C ASP A 246 -4.77 -12.18 -5.91
N ILE A 247 -4.92 -11.35 -4.87
CA ILE A 247 -3.89 -11.07 -3.88
C ILE A 247 -4.51 -11.11 -2.47
N SER A 248 -3.88 -11.86 -1.57
CA SER A 248 -4.12 -11.77 -0.12
C SER A 248 -2.94 -11.04 0.51
N ALA A 249 -3.12 -9.78 0.87
CA ALA A 249 -2.14 -8.96 1.57
C ALA A 249 -2.30 -9.11 3.09
N GLY A 250 -1.40 -9.81 3.74
CA GLY A 250 -1.41 -9.99 5.18
C GLY A 250 -1.06 -8.70 5.92
N ILE A 251 -1.42 -8.63 7.21
CA ILE A 251 -1.10 -7.46 8.04
C ILE A 251 0.33 -7.52 8.59
N SER A 252 0.97 -6.36 8.77
CA SER A 252 2.36 -6.25 9.24
C SER A 252 2.43 -5.56 10.60
N LEU A 253 2.60 -6.34 11.66
CA LEU A 253 2.76 -5.86 13.02
C LEU A 253 4.23 -5.49 13.25
N SER A 254 4.48 -4.26 13.67
CA SER A 254 5.83 -3.78 13.97
C SER A 254 6.25 -4.22 15.37
N ALA A 255 7.32 -5.00 15.50
CA ALA A 255 7.87 -5.35 16.82
C ALA A 255 8.37 -4.12 17.59
N VAL A 256 8.84 -3.10 16.86
CA VAL A 256 9.36 -1.85 17.42
C VAL A 256 8.49 -0.67 17.01
N GLY A 257 7.73 -0.13 17.97
CA GLY A 257 7.04 1.15 17.87
C GLY A 257 5.88 1.23 16.86
N GLY A 258 5.03 2.24 17.07
CA GLY A 258 3.86 2.51 16.23
C GLY A 258 2.58 1.90 16.79
N LYS A 259 1.46 2.61 16.64
CA LYS A 259 0.14 2.09 16.98
C LYS A 259 -0.30 1.16 15.86
N VAL A 260 -0.76 -0.05 16.20
CA VAL A 260 -1.38 -0.96 15.22
C VAL A 260 -2.59 -0.25 14.62
N PRO A 261 -2.66 -0.09 13.28
CA PRO A 261 -3.82 0.51 12.63
C PRO A 261 -5.10 -0.26 12.96
N LYS A 262 -6.18 0.45 13.29
CA LYS A 262 -7.50 -0.20 13.53
C LYS A 262 -7.98 -0.99 12.32
N SER A 263 -7.56 -0.58 11.11
CA SER A 263 -7.86 -1.26 9.86
C SER A 263 -7.28 -2.66 9.74
N TYR A 264 -6.35 -3.06 10.61
CA TYR A 264 -5.76 -4.40 10.61
C TYR A 264 -6.64 -5.45 11.31
N ASN A 265 -7.77 -5.05 11.87
CA ASN A 265 -8.65 -5.95 12.63
C ASN A 265 -9.79 -6.53 11.79
N PHE A 266 -9.90 -6.18 10.50
CA PHE A 266 -11.00 -6.62 9.64
C PHE A 266 -10.59 -6.66 8.17
N PHE A 267 -11.31 -7.44 7.36
CA PHE A 267 -11.09 -7.49 5.92
C PHE A 267 -11.45 -6.16 5.25
N ARG A 268 -10.59 -5.71 4.34
CA ARG A 268 -10.80 -4.53 3.51
C ARG A 268 -9.99 -4.65 2.24
N TRP A 269 -10.23 -3.78 1.29
CA TRP A 269 -9.28 -3.60 0.19
C TRP A 269 -7.91 -3.20 0.76
N ALA A 270 -6.87 -3.88 0.30
CA ALA A 270 -5.52 -3.65 0.76
C ALA A 270 -5.05 -2.23 0.39
N ASP A 271 -4.65 -1.45 1.40
CA ASP A 271 -4.12 -0.10 1.19
C ASP A 271 -2.71 -0.13 0.56
N GLN A 272 -2.01 -1.26 0.70
CA GLN A 272 -0.66 -1.48 0.20
C GLN A 272 -0.47 -2.96 -0.14
N PHE A 273 0.31 -3.24 -1.18
CA PHE A 273 0.90 -4.55 -1.39
C PHE A 273 2.12 -4.70 -0.47
N ASP A 274 2.03 -5.52 0.57
CA ASP A 274 3.18 -5.82 1.43
C ASP A 274 3.98 -6.97 0.81
N SER A 275 5.05 -6.66 0.07
CA SER A 275 5.88 -7.72 -0.49
C SER A 275 6.58 -8.57 0.57
N GLY A 276 6.52 -8.24 1.86
CA GLY A 276 6.98 -9.13 2.92
C GLY A 276 5.91 -10.05 3.51
N ASN A 277 4.64 -9.89 3.11
CA ASN A 277 3.51 -10.66 3.63
C ASN A 277 2.33 -10.66 2.64
N ALA A 278 2.53 -11.18 1.44
CA ALA A 278 1.45 -11.24 0.44
C ALA A 278 1.51 -12.52 -0.39
N LEU A 279 0.35 -13.16 -0.52
CA LEU A 279 0.15 -14.24 -1.47
C LEU A 279 -0.44 -13.69 -2.77
N VAL A 280 0.15 -14.07 -3.90
CA VAL A 280 -0.24 -13.61 -5.24
C VAL A 280 -0.48 -14.82 -6.14
N ARG A 281 -1.63 -14.87 -6.83
CA ARG A 281 -1.86 -15.85 -7.90
C ARG A 281 -0.86 -15.62 -9.03
N ARG A 282 -0.23 -16.68 -9.55
CA ARG A 282 0.71 -16.59 -10.69
C ARG A 282 0.09 -15.86 -11.90
N GLN A 283 -1.21 -16.02 -12.11
CA GLN A 283 -1.96 -15.33 -13.16
C GLN A 283 -1.81 -13.80 -13.10
N ALA A 284 -1.67 -13.21 -11.91
CA ALA A 284 -1.42 -11.77 -11.78
C ALA A 284 -0.09 -11.36 -12.43
N PHE A 285 0.97 -12.17 -12.29
CA PHE A 285 2.26 -11.89 -12.93
C PHE A 285 2.24 -12.17 -14.43
N LEU A 286 1.48 -13.17 -14.91
CA LEU A 286 1.25 -13.40 -16.34
C LEU A 286 0.50 -12.24 -16.99
N GLN A 287 -0.48 -11.66 -16.28
CA GLN A 287 -1.28 -10.54 -16.78
C GLN A 287 -0.55 -9.19 -16.73
N LEU A 288 0.24 -8.95 -15.67
CA LEU A 288 0.80 -7.62 -15.40
C LEU A 288 2.29 -7.49 -15.74
N GLY A 289 3.00 -8.62 -15.83
CA GLY A 289 4.45 -8.68 -15.69
C GLY A 289 4.89 -8.60 -14.23
N MET A 290 6.15 -8.92 -13.97
CA MET A 290 6.75 -8.96 -12.63
C MET A 290 7.02 -7.56 -12.05
N PHE A 291 7.85 -7.45 -11.00
CA PHE A 291 8.18 -6.16 -10.39
C PHE A 291 9.03 -5.30 -11.33
N ASP A 292 8.76 -3.99 -11.35
CA ASP A 292 9.54 -3.04 -12.15
C ASP A 292 10.93 -2.82 -11.53
N LEU A 293 11.97 -3.22 -12.27
CA LEU A 293 13.35 -3.10 -11.82
C LEU A 293 13.83 -1.65 -11.70
N GLN A 294 13.06 -0.65 -12.18
CA GLN A 294 13.35 0.76 -11.92
C GLN A 294 13.30 1.12 -10.41
N PHE A 295 12.68 0.28 -9.57
CA PHE A 295 12.60 0.50 -8.13
C PHE A 295 13.76 -0.10 -7.34
N ASN A 296 14.70 -0.78 -8.00
CA ASN A 296 15.91 -1.26 -7.35
C ASN A 296 16.71 -0.11 -6.72
N LYS A 297 17.21 -0.35 -5.49
CA LYS A 297 17.88 0.65 -4.62
C LYS A 297 17.01 1.86 -4.22
N GLY A 298 15.75 1.91 -4.68
CA GLY A 298 14.75 2.92 -4.35
C GLY A 298 13.71 2.42 -3.36
N SER A 299 12.72 3.27 -3.10
CA SER A 299 11.51 2.92 -2.33
C SER A 299 10.32 2.79 -3.28
N SER A 300 9.21 2.23 -2.78
CA SER A 300 7.88 2.23 -3.43
C SER A 300 7.65 1.23 -4.56
N GLY A 301 8.48 0.20 -4.73
CA GLY A 301 8.18 -0.88 -5.70
C GLY A 301 6.95 -1.70 -5.31
N ASP A 302 6.70 -1.87 -4.00
CA ASP A 302 5.45 -2.40 -3.45
C ASP A 302 4.23 -1.62 -3.92
N ALA A 303 4.29 -0.30 -3.75
CA ALA A 303 3.23 0.61 -4.13
C ALA A 303 3.00 0.58 -5.65
N GLU A 304 4.06 0.42 -6.44
CA GLU A 304 3.94 0.26 -7.89
C GLU A 304 3.17 -0.98 -8.28
N PHE A 305 3.57 -2.15 -7.78
CA PHE A 305 2.92 -3.41 -8.14
C PHE A 305 1.47 -3.46 -7.64
N GLY A 306 1.22 -2.97 -6.41
CA GLY A 306 -0.13 -2.85 -5.87
C GLY A 306 -1.02 -1.91 -6.69
N LEU A 307 -0.50 -0.75 -7.12
CA LEU A 307 -1.24 0.17 -7.97
C LEU A 307 -1.52 -0.42 -9.35
N ARG A 308 -0.52 -1.05 -9.98
CA ARG A 308 -0.67 -1.74 -11.26
C ARG A 308 -1.71 -2.86 -11.18
N SER A 309 -1.77 -3.56 -10.05
CA SER A 309 -2.80 -4.57 -9.77
C SER A 309 -4.22 -3.96 -9.78
N TYR A 310 -4.46 -2.91 -8.99
CA TYR A 310 -5.77 -2.24 -8.97
C TYR A 310 -6.14 -1.61 -10.31
N MET A 311 -5.19 -0.99 -11.02
CA MET A 311 -5.44 -0.38 -12.33
C MET A 311 -5.87 -1.41 -13.38
N ASN A 312 -5.49 -2.67 -13.19
CA ASN A 312 -5.85 -3.80 -14.05
C ASN A 312 -6.95 -4.68 -13.47
N GLY A 313 -7.68 -4.18 -12.44
CA GLY A 313 -8.89 -4.82 -11.93
C GLY A 313 -8.65 -6.02 -11.02
N LEU A 314 -7.40 -6.27 -10.62
CA LEU A 314 -7.11 -7.34 -9.66
C LEU A 314 -7.62 -6.99 -8.27
N LYS A 315 -8.15 -7.99 -7.59
CA LYS A 315 -8.67 -7.88 -6.23
C LYS A 315 -7.58 -8.17 -5.21
N SER A 316 -7.23 -7.16 -4.41
CA SER A 316 -6.27 -7.28 -3.31
C SER A 316 -6.95 -7.07 -1.96
N ILE A 317 -6.99 -8.12 -1.15
CA ILE A 317 -7.67 -8.12 0.15
C ILE A 317 -6.66 -8.05 1.28
N SER A 318 -6.85 -7.11 2.20
CA SER A 318 -6.12 -7.07 3.47
C SER A 318 -6.65 -8.17 4.38
N ASN A 319 -5.77 -9.09 4.77
CA ASN A 319 -6.10 -10.27 5.55
C ASN A 319 -5.63 -10.09 7.00
N PRO A 320 -6.55 -9.90 7.97
CA PRO A 320 -6.21 -9.74 9.39
C PRO A 320 -5.72 -11.04 10.04
N PHE A 321 -6.04 -12.21 9.47
CA PHE A 321 -5.67 -13.52 10.02
C PHE A 321 -4.29 -14.00 9.52
N ALA A 322 -3.86 -13.57 8.34
CA ALA A 322 -2.50 -13.79 7.86
C ALA A 322 -1.54 -12.70 8.37
N SER A 323 -1.35 -12.65 9.69
CA SER A 323 -0.50 -11.64 10.32
C SER A 323 0.98 -12.03 10.33
N ARG A 324 1.84 -11.03 10.24
CA ARG A 324 3.29 -11.15 10.37
C ARG A 324 3.80 -10.15 11.38
N VAL A 325 4.73 -10.57 12.25
CA VAL A 325 5.51 -9.65 13.09
C VAL A 325 6.82 -9.32 12.39
N HIS A 326 6.98 -8.08 11.93
CA HIS A 326 8.18 -7.58 11.27
C HIS A 326 9.13 -6.97 12.30
N LEU A 327 10.33 -7.56 12.43
CA LEU A 327 11.32 -7.20 13.45
C LEU A 327 12.02 -5.87 13.16
N LYS A 328 12.03 -5.42 11.90
CA LYS A 328 12.66 -4.18 11.43
C LYS A 328 14.15 -4.09 11.80
N VAL A 329 14.89 -5.17 11.58
CA VAL A 329 16.29 -5.28 12.01
C VAL A 329 17.16 -4.20 11.35
N ASN A 330 18.10 -3.63 12.12
CA ASN A 330 18.83 -2.40 11.71
C ASN A 330 19.93 -2.63 10.66
N SER A 331 20.22 -3.87 10.29
CA SER A 331 21.25 -4.27 9.31
C SER A 331 20.65 -5.09 8.16
N GLY A 332 21.44 -5.33 7.09
CA GLY A 332 21.03 -6.15 5.94
C GLY A 332 19.97 -5.51 5.03
N GLY A 333 19.68 -6.17 3.91
CA GLY A 333 18.67 -5.74 2.93
C GLY A 333 18.90 -4.32 2.39
N LEU A 334 17.81 -3.56 2.18
CA LEU A 334 17.87 -2.18 1.69
C LEU A 334 18.63 -1.21 2.63
N ARG A 335 18.92 -1.61 3.89
CA ARG A 335 19.65 -0.77 4.85
C ARG A 335 21.14 -0.64 4.51
N GLU A 336 21.71 -1.62 3.80
CA GLU A 336 23.10 -1.59 3.33
C GLU A 336 23.31 -0.73 2.08
N ILE A 337 22.35 -0.77 1.15
CA ILE A 337 22.58 -0.36 -0.26
C ILE A 337 21.57 0.65 -0.81
N GLY A 338 20.50 0.94 -0.07
CA GLY A 338 19.34 1.68 -0.57
C GLY A 338 18.88 2.82 0.35
N HIS A 339 17.80 3.46 -0.11
CA HIS A 339 17.08 4.48 0.65
C HIS A 339 15.70 3.96 1.05
N TRP A 340 15.58 3.52 2.30
CA TRP A 340 14.30 3.10 2.86
C TRP A 340 13.35 4.30 3.06
N ASP A 341 13.82 5.42 3.63
CA ASP A 341 12.98 6.60 3.82
C ASP A 341 12.93 7.45 2.54
N ALA A 342 11.78 7.41 1.88
CA ALA A 342 11.47 8.12 0.66
C ALA A 342 11.73 9.64 0.69
N PHE A 343 11.65 10.28 1.86
CA PHE A 343 11.73 11.74 1.99
C PHE A 343 12.83 12.22 2.95
N ARG A 344 13.60 11.32 3.57
CA ARG A 344 14.70 11.68 4.49
C ARG A 344 16.01 11.05 4.03
N PRO A 345 16.69 11.66 3.03
CA PRO A 345 17.96 11.15 2.57
C PRO A 345 19.04 11.26 3.67
N LYS A 346 19.98 10.30 3.70
CA LYS A 346 21.11 10.29 4.64
C LYS A 346 22.11 11.43 4.39
N LYS A 347 22.24 11.88 3.14
CA LYS A 347 23.17 12.95 2.72
C LYS A 347 22.43 14.26 2.47
N ILE A 348 22.99 15.39 2.91
CA ILE A 348 22.36 16.72 2.84
C ILE A 348 21.95 17.12 1.42
N PHE A 349 22.74 16.81 0.39
CA PHE A 349 22.45 17.18 -1.00
C PHE A 349 21.90 16.04 -1.86
N ALA A 350 21.52 14.92 -1.25
CA ALA A 350 20.91 13.82 -1.99
C ALA A 350 19.48 14.17 -2.43
N PRO A 351 18.96 13.53 -3.49
CA PRO A 351 17.61 13.74 -3.98
C PRO A 351 16.53 13.64 -2.89
N LYS A 352 15.57 14.57 -2.89
CA LYS A 352 14.42 14.57 -1.99
C LYS A 352 13.14 14.96 -2.74
N PRO A 353 12.10 14.09 -2.78
CA PRO A 353 12.13 12.68 -2.37
C PRO A 353 13.15 11.86 -3.16
N VAL A 354 13.29 10.56 -2.86
CA VAL A 354 14.10 9.67 -3.70
C VAL A 354 13.50 9.60 -5.12
N PRO A 355 14.31 9.42 -6.18
CA PRO A 355 13.82 9.51 -7.56
C PRO A 355 12.70 8.53 -7.91
N SER A 356 12.69 7.34 -7.29
CA SER A 356 11.65 6.33 -7.52
C SER A 356 10.25 6.79 -7.11
N VAL A 357 10.14 7.71 -6.13
CA VAL A 357 8.85 8.29 -5.71
C VAL A 357 8.32 9.23 -6.79
N ILE A 358 9.17 10.10 -7.35
CA ILE A 358 8.74 10.98 -8.45
C ILE A 358 8.42 10.14 -9.69
N TYR A 359 9.20 9.10 -9.96
CA TYR A 359 8.93 8.16 -11.05
C TYR A 359 7.53 7.53 -10.91
N LEU A 360 7.23 6.91 -9.76
CA LEU A 360 5.91 6.35 -9.47
C LEU A 360 4.79 7.39 -9.63
N LEU A 361 4.93 8.54 -8.96
CA LEU A 361 3.88 9.55 -8.93
C LEU A 361 3.58 10.12 -10.31
N LYS A 362 4.62 10.41 -11.10
CA LYS A 362 4.45 10.94 -12.46
C LYS A 362 3.96 9.89 -13.46
N LYS A 363 4.28 8.61 -13.25
CA LYS A 363 3.87 7.53 -14.14
C LYS A 363 2.37 7.25 -14.02
N TYR A 364 1.82 7.25 -12.79
CA TYR A 364 0.46 6.73 -12.55
C TYR A 364 -0.57 7.75 -12.06
N PHE A 365 -0.16 8.94 -11.61
CA PHE A 365 -1.09 9.89 -11.02
C PHE A 365 -1.22 11.18 -11.83
N PRO A 366 -2.40 11.83 -11.80
CA PRO A 366 -2.58 13.16 -12.37
C PRO A 366 -1.59 14.17 -11.79
N GLN A 367 -1.27 15.18 -12.58
CA GLN A 367 -0.29 16.22 -12.24
C GLN A 367 -0.58 16.89 -10.87
N GLU A 368 -1.85 17.12 -10.54
CA GLU A 368 -2.26 17.72 -9.27
C GLU A 368 -1.92 16.83 -8.07
N LEU A 369 -2.24 15.54 -8.15
CA LEU A 369 -1.97 14.59 -7.08
C LEU A 369 -0.48 14.33 -6.92
N TYR A 370 0.28 14.27 -8.03
CA TYR A 370 1.74 14.24 -8.00
C TYR A 370 2.31 15.44 -7.21
N ARG A 371 1.91 16.67 -7.58
CA ARG A 371 2.40 17.89 -6.93
C ARG A 371 2.07 17.91 -5.44
N ASN A 372 0.81 17.65 -5.08
CA ASN A 372 0.36 17.65 -3.69
C ASN A 372 1.06 16.58 -2.85
N SER A 373 1.25 15.37 -3.40
CA SER A 373 1.96 14.29 -2.71
C SER A 373 3.42 14.65 -2.42
N VAL A 374 4.12 15.26 -3.38
CA VAL A 374 5.50 15.74 -3.18
C VAL A 374 5.54 16.85 -2.15
N TYR A 375 4.66 17.87 -2.25
CA TYR A 375 4.66 18.99 -1.33
C TYR A 375 4.37 18.57 0.11
N ILE A 376 3.32 17.78 0.33
CA ILE A 376 2.96 17.26 1.65
C ILE A 376 4.07 16.34 2.18
N GLY A 377 4.62 15.46 1.33
CA GLY A 377 5.70 14.58 1.73
C GLY A 377 6.96 15.32 2.16
N ILE A 378 7.40 16.33 1.40
CA ILE A 378 8.52 17.20 1.78
C ILE A 378 8.22 17.93 3.08
N MET A 379 7.05 18.56 3.17
CA MET A 379 6.62 19.35 4.32
C MET A 379 6.65 18.53 5.61
N LEU A 380 6.06 17.33 5.61
CA LEU A 380 5.97 16.45 6.79
C LEU A 380 7.25 15.68 7.09
N SER A 381 8.24 15.70 6.19
CA SER A 381 9.50 14.98 6.39
C SER A 381 10.50 15.71 7.29
N ASN A 382 10.25 16.99 7.62
CA ASN A 382 11.14 17.78 8.48
C ASN A 382 11.09 17.37 9.96
N ILE A 383 10.10 16.56 10.36
CA ILE A 383 9.95 16.03 11.73
C ILE A 383 9.99 14.51 11.72
N SER A 384 10.32 13.90 12.87
CA SER A 384 10.30 12.44 13.04
C SER A 384 8.87 11.88 12.95
N PHE A 385 8.73 10.60 12.63
CA PHE A 385 7.42 9.94 12.56
C PHE A 385 6.64 10.00 13.88
N LYS A 386 7.32 9.87 15.03
CA LYS A 386 6.72 9.98 16.37
C LYS A 386 6.02 11.34 16.60
N ASN A 387 6.52 12.39 15.95
CA ASN A 387 6.04 13.77 16.13
C ASN A 387 4.92 14.16 15.16
N LYS A 388 4.59 13.33 14.17
CA LYS A 388 3.57 13.66 13.15
C LYS A 388 2.14 13.78 13.72
N GLY A 389 1.87 13.23 14.89
CA GLY A 389 0.58 13.38 15.57
C GLY A 389 0.38 14.72 16.29
N SER A 390 1.43 15.54 16.43
CA SER A 390 1.36 16.82 17.14
C SER A 390 1.15 17.99 16.17
N ASN A 391 0.03 18.71 16.32
CA ASN A 391 -0.28 19.88 15.50
C ASN A 391 0.82 20.96 15.59
N LYS A 392 1.39 21.18 16.78
CA LYS A 392 2.52 22.11 16.97
C LYS A 392 3.74 21.69 16.16
N MET A 393 4.06 20.40 16.16
CA MET A 393 5.19 19.86 15.39
C MET A 393 4.94 19.91 13.88
N VAL A 394 3.70 19.71 13.43
CA VAL A 394 3.32 19.86 12.02
C VAL A 394 3.51 21.32 11.56
N LEU A 395 3.05 22.30 12.35
CA LEU A 395 3.28 23.72 12.07
C LEU A 395 4.77 24.06 12.04
N TYR A 396 5.56 23.53 12.98
CA TYR A 396 7.01 23.66 12.96
C TYR A 396 7.64 23.04 11.70
N SER A 397 7.15 21.87 11.25
CA SER A 397 7.56 21.24 9.99
C SER A 397 7.32 22.14 8.78
N ILE A 398 6.15 22.80 8.74
CA ILE A 398 5.78 23.76 7.69
C ILE A 398 6.76 24.93 7.70
N PHE A 399 6.99 25.54 8.85
CA PHE A 399 7.95 26.64 9.02
C PHE A 399 9.36 26.26 8.53
N LEU A 400 9.86 25.09 8.94
CA LEU A 400 11.15 24.57 8.50
C LEU A 400 11.23 24.35 6.98
N THR A 401 10.11 24.07 6.32
CA THR A 401 10.07 23.91 4.86
C THR A 401 10.43 25.23 4.17
N PHE A 402 9.95 26.36 4.68
CA PHE A 402 10.26 27.67 4.11
C PHE A 402 11.73 28.06 4.34
N ILE A 403 12.27 27.82 5.54
CA ILE A 403 13.70 28.06 5.84
C ILE A 403 14.59 27.24 4.90
N LYS A 404 14.24 25.97 4.68
CA LYS A 404 15.04 25.04 3.88
C LYS A 404 14.78 25.15 2.37
N LEU A 405 13.97 26.10 1.91
CA LEU A 405 13.51 26.17 0.52
C LEU A 405 14.66 26.15 -0.51
N PRO A 406 15.79 26.87 -0.35
CA PRO A 406 16.89 26.82 -1.31
C PRO A 406 17.50 25.41 -1.44
N LEU A 407 17.75 24.74 -0.31
CA LEU A 407 18.26 23.38 -0.30
C LEU A 407 17.25 22.38 -0.87
N LEU A 408 15.98 22.49 -0.47
CA LEU A 408 14.90 21.64 -0.95
C LEU A 408 14.71 21.78 -2.46
N ALA A 409 14.87 22.98 -3.01
CA ALA A 409 14.85 23.20 -4.45
C ALA A 409 15.97 22.41 -5.14
N ILE A 410 17.22 22.48 -4.65
CA ILE A 410 18.34 21.70 -5.21
C ILE A 410 18.06 20.20 -5.14
N GLN A 411 17.62 19.70 -3.97
CA GLN A 411 17.32 18.27 -3.78
C GLN A 411 16.18 17.79 -4.69
N PHE A 412 15.13 18.60 -4.84
CA PHE A 412 13.99 18.28 -5.68
C PHE A 412 14.36 18.28 -7.17
N HIS A 413 15.12 19.26 -7.65
CA HIS A 413 15.56 19.31 -9.04
C HIS A 413 16.43 18.10 -9.40
N LYS A 414 17.35 17.69 -8.50
CA LYS A 414 18.12 16.45 -8.66
C LYS A 414 17.22 15.22 -8.75
N SER A 415 16.25 15.10 -7.85
CA SER A 415 15.29 14.00 -7.89
C SER A 415 14.49 13.97 -9.18
N LEU A 416 14.02 15.14 -9.62
CA LEU A 416 13.22 15.29 -10.83
C LEU A 416 14.02 14.93 -12.09
N ALA A 417 15.28 15.35 -12.17
CA ALA A 417 16.16 15.01 -13.29
C ALA A 417 16.37 13.48 -13.40
N LEU A 418 16.66 12.82 -12.27
CA LEU A 418 16.83 11.37 -12.23
C LEU A 418 15.54 10.62 -12.54
N ALA A 419 14.39 11.10 -12.04
CA ALA A 419 13.10 10.51 -12.34
C ALA A 419 12.69 10.72 -13.80
N LYS A 420 13.00 11.86 -14.42
CA LYS A 420 12.81 12.09 -15.86
C LYS A 420 13.63 11.10 -16.70
N LYS A 421 14.88 10.81 -16.29
CA LYS A 421 15.69 9.76 -16.94
C LYS A 421 15.01 8.40 -16.86
N LYS A 422 14.51 8.01 -15.67
CA LYS A 422 13.73 6.75 -15.51
C LYS A 422 12.47 6.71 -16.37
N LEU A 423 11.73 7.81 -16.44
CA LEU A 423 10.54 7.91 -17.31
C LEU A 423 10.90 7.77 -18.79
N ALA A 424 12.01 8.37 -19.22
CA ALA A 424 12.48 8.27 -20.61
C ALA A 424 13.00 6.88 -20.97
N GLU A 425 13.64 6.18 -20.03
CA GLU A 425 14.06 4.78 -20.18
C GLU A 425 12.88 3.80 -20.22
N GLY A 426 11.70 4.21 -19.76
CA GLY A 426 10.56 3.33 -19.57
C GLY A 426 10.64 2.50 -18.30
N ASP A 427 9.62 1.69 -18.07
CA ASP A 427 9.70 0.64 -17.06
C ASP A 427 10.61 -0.51 -17.48
N ARG A 428 11.06 -1.25 -16.47
CA ARG A 428 11.88 -2.45 -16.65
C ARG A 428 11.12 -3.62 -16.06
N ILE A 429 9.87 -3.80 -16.52
CA ILE A 429 9.01 -4.91 -16.17
C ILE A 429 9.31 -6.08 -17.10
N GLU A 430 9.67 -7.21 -16.50
CA GLU A 430 9.89 -8.46 -17.21
C GLU A 430 8.61 -9.32 -17.16
N TRP A 431 8.35 -10.09 -18.22
CA TRP A 431 7.17 -10.94 -18.34
C TRP A 431 7.52 -12.41 -18.07
N LEU A 432 6.52 -13.16 -17.61
CA LEU A 432 6.61 -14.59 -17.29
C LEU A 432 6.29 -15.48 -18.50
#